data_AF-A0A386WLQ6-F1
#
_entry.id   AF-A0A386WLQ6-F1
#
_cell.length_a   1.000
_cell.length_b   1.000
_cell.length_c   1.000
_cell.angle_alpha   90.00
_cell.angle_beta   90.00
_cell.angle_gamma   90.00
#
_symmetry.space_group_name_H-M   'P 1'
#
loop_
_entity.id
_entity.type
_entity.pdbx_description
1 polymer ?
#
loop_
_entity_poly.entity_id
_entity_poly.type
_entity_poly.pdbx_seq_one_letter_code
_entity_poly.pdbx_strand_id
1 'polypeptide(L)'
;MAHFEYDSQRERQESDRWRRDHPWRCYRHTNEDEVLTPTNAERSTVLTAVKVSYDGRALPGLFWQADGGRPTMGLLHGPGFKAIAGDLPEGTRLIVTARIELPEPNPTGEQP
;
A
#
# COMPACT_ATOMS: atom_id res chain seq x y z
N MET A 1 26.39 -2.55 -14.20
CA MET A 1 25.23 -2.39 -15.09
C MET A 1 24.83 -3.76 -15.59
N ALA A 2 23.56 -4.15 -15.50
CA ALA A 2 23.11 -5.39 -16.13
C ALA A 2 23.17 -5.21 -17.65
N HIS A 3 23.96 -6.03 -18.34
CA HIS A 3 24.01 -6.05 -19.80
C HIS A 3 22.93 -7.01 -20.30
N PHE A 4 21.93 -6.46 -21.00
CA PHE A 4 20.93 -7.25 -21.70
C PHE A 4 21.42 -7.40 -23.15
N GLU A 5 21.65 -8.63 -23.59
CA GLU A 5 21.75 -8.95 -25.01
C GLU A 5 20.36 -8.96 -25.62
N TYR A 6 20.24 -8.43 -26.83
CA TYR A 6 19.02 -8.40 -27.61
C TYR A 6 19.28 -9.11 -28.94
N ASP A 7 18.33 -9.90 -29.42
CA ASP A 7 18.48 -10.69 -30.65
C ASP A 7 18.32 -9.80 -31.90
N SER A 8 17.73 -8.61 -31.76
CA SER A 8 17.62 -7.66 -32.86
C SER A 8 17.54 -6.19 -32.42
N GLN A 9 17.85 -5.28 -33.35
CA GLN A 9 17.67 -3.83 -33.14
C GLN A 9 16.19 -3.44 -32.91
N ARG A 10 15.26 -4.21 -33.49
CA ARG A 10 13.82 -4.01 -33.30
C ARG A 10 13.42 -4.33 -31.86
N GLU A 11 13.86 -5.47 -31.34
CA GLU A 11 13.62 -5.88 -29.96
C GLU A 11 14.21 -4.87 -28.96
N ARG A 12 15.43 -4.38 -29.23
CA ARG A 12 16.04 -3.31 -28.43
C ARG A 12 15.17 -2.05 -28.41
N GLN A 13 14.66 -1.60 -29.56
CA GLN A 13 13.80 -0.42 -29.64
C GLN A 13 12.45 -0.63 -28.93
N GLU A 14 11.87 -1.82 -29.01
CA GLU A 14 10.62 -2.17 -28.31
C GLU A 14 10.84 -2.20 -26.78
N SER A 15 11.96 -2.77 -26.30
CA SER A 15 12.36 -2.74 -24.89
C SER A 15 12.62 -1.31 -24.38
N ASP A 16 13.35 -0.50 -25.14
CA ASP A 16 13.65 0.89 -24.79
C ASP A 16 12.38 1.77 -24.83
N ARG A 17 11.43 1.47 -25.74
CA ARG A 17 10.11 2.11 -25.75
C ARG A 17 9.30 1.70 -24.53
N TRP A 18 9.22 0.40 -24.24
CA TRP A 18 8.50 -0.12 -23.07
C TRP A 18 9.04 0.47 -21.77
N ARG A 19 10.36 0.56 -21.59
CA ARG A 19 10.99 1.16 -20.40
C ARG A 19 10.73 2.67 -20.28
N ARG A 20 10.63 3.39 -21.40
CA ARG A 20 10.25 4.81 -21.42
C ARG A 20 8.78 5.00 -21.06
N ASP A 21 7.92 4.14 -21.58
CA ASP A 21 6.48 4.18 -21.36
C ASP A 21 6.09 3.65 -19.97
N HIS A 22 6.95 2.82 -19.35
CA HIS A 22 6.79 2.25 -18.01
C HIS A 22 7.97 2.65 -17.12
N PRO A 23 8.12 3.94 -16.78
CA PRO A 23 9.17 4.36 -15.86
C PRO A 23 8.95 3.61 -14.55
N TRP A 24 9.93 2.82 -14.12
CA TRP A 24 9.90 2.15 -12.82
C TRP A 24 9.76 3.22 -11.73
N ARG A 25 8.54 3.45 -11.26
CA ARG A 25 8.30 4.34 -10.13
C ARG A 25 8.75 3.59 -8.89
N CYS A 26 9.83 4.09 -8.27
CA CYS A 26 10.28 3.63 -6.96
C CYS A 26 9.07 3.52 -6.01
N TYR A 27 9.10 2.57 -5.07
CA TYR A 27 8.08 2.43 -4.03
C TYR A 27 7.77 3.75 -3.30
N ARG A 28 8.77 4.66 -3.20
CA ARG A 28 8.59 6.02 -2.68
C ARG A 28 7.73 6.96 -3.53
N HIS A 29 7.65 6.73 -4.84
CA HIS A 29 6.92 7.57 -5.81
C HIS A 29 5.60 6.93 -6.28
N THR A 30 5.33 5.70 -5.83
CA THR A 30 4.03 5.06 -6.02
C THR A 30 3.24 5.34 -4.76
N ASN A 31 2.22 6.20 -4.87
CA ASN A 31 1.43 6.72 -3.75
C ASN A 31 2.29 7.45 -2.70
N GLU A 32 2.85 8.61 -3.08
CA GLU A 32 3.74 9.42 -2.22
C GLU A 32 3.17 9.72 -0.83
N ASP A 33 1.85 9.90 -0.74
CA ASP A 33 1.15 10.13 0.53
C ASP A 33 1.22 8.94 1.51
N GLU A 34 1.54 7.73 1.04
CA GLU A 34 1.71 6.52 1.87
C GLU A 34 3.07 6.50 2.56
N VAL A 35 4.02 7.29 2.07
CA VAL A 35 5.36 7.38 2.64
C VAL A 35 5.33 8.35 3.81
N LEU A 36 5.64 7.85 5.01
CA LEU A 36 5.83 8.71 6.17
C LEU A 36 7.13 9.50 6.02
N THR A 37 7.03 10.81 6.12
CA THR A 37 8.13 11.78 6.00
C THR A 37 8.06 12.79 7.14
N PRO A 38 9.08 13.65 7.34
CA PRO A 38 8.99 14.69 8.36
C PRO A 38 7.78 15.64 8.21
N THR A 39 7.27 15.83 6.98
CA THR A 39 6.08 16.63 6.70
C THR A 39 4.79 15.81 6.62
N ASN A 40 4.89 14.49 6.68
CA ASN A 40 3.79 13.51 6.68
C ASN A 40 4.06 12.45 7.75
N ALA A 41 4.09 12.86 9.02
CA ALA A 41 4.58 12.01 10.11
C ALA A 41 3.54 10.99 10.62
N GLU A 42 2.27 11.15 10.26
CA GLU A 42 1.18 10.28 10.69
C GLU A 42 0.21 10.02 9.55
N ARG A 43 -0.21 8.76 9.40
CA ARG A 43 -1.28 8.38 8.49
C ARG A 43 -2.17 7.33 9.13
N SER A 44 -3.46 7.45 8.85
CA SER A 44 -4.46 6.47 9.25
C SER A 44 -5.17 5.89 8.03
N THR A 45 -5.51 4.61 8.09
CA THR A 45 -6.44 3.96 7.16
C THR A 45 -7.62 3.40 7.93
N VAL A 46 -8.81 3.51 7.35
CA VAL A 46 -10.05 3.00 7.94
C VAL A 46 -10.61 1.94 7.01
N LEU A 47 -10.89 0.77 7.58
CA LEU A 47 -11.52 -0.34 6.89
C LEU A 47 -12.79 -0.73 7.64
N THR A 48 -13.81 -1.14 6.91
CA THR A 48 -15.09 -1.59 7.48
C THR A 48 -15.28 -3.06 7.14
N ALA A 49 -15.74 -3.86 8.10
CA ALA A 49 -16.13 -5.24 7.88
C ALA A 49 -17.48 -5.28 7.16
N VAL A 50 -17.51 -5.78 5.93
CA VAL A 50 -18.70 -5.79 5.06
C VAL A 50 -18.97 -7.18 4.50
N LYS A 51 -20.23 -7.45 4.15
CA LYS A 51 -20.57 -8.56 3.25
C LYS A 51 -20.30 -8.16 1.81
N VAL A 52 -19.81 -9.13 1.04
CA VAL A 52 -19.44 -8.93 -0.36
C VAL A 52 -20.21 -9.90 -1.23
N SER A 53 -20.64 -9.44 -2.40
CA SER A 53 -21.24 -10.28 -3.43
C SER A 53 -20.33 -10.36 -4.64
N TYR A 54 -20.15 -11.56 -5.19
CA TYR A 54 -19.43 -11.81 -6.42
C TYR A 54 -20.34 -12.57 -7.39
N ASP A 55 -20.45 -12.08 -8.63
CA ASP A 55 -21.31 -12.65 -9.67
C ASP A 55 -22.76 -12.94 -9.20
N GLY A 56 -23.34 -11.95 -8.51
CA GLY A 56 -24.71 -12.05 -7.98
C GLY A 56 -24.90 -12.97 -6.76
N ARG A 57 -23.83 -13.58 -6.23
CA ARG A 57 -23.87 -14.45 -5.04
C ARG A 57 -23.14 -13.82 -3.87
N ALA A 58 -23.75 -13.85 -2.69
CA ALA A 58 -23.09 -13.44 -1.45
C ALA A 58 -21.94 -14.40 -1.14
N LEU A 59 -20.74 -13.87 -0.96
CA LEU A 59 -19.61 -14.64 -0.46
C LEU A 59 -19.80 -14.95 1.02
N PRO A 60 -19.36 -16.13 1.50
CA PRO A 60 -19.42 -16.45 2.91
C PRO A 60 -18.45 -15.57 3.71
N GLY A 61 -18.94 -15.02 4.82
CA GLY A 61 -18.14 -14.25 5.78
C GLY A 61 -18.10 -12.75 5.53
N LEU A 62 -17.19 -12.08 6.22
CA LEU A 62 -16.97 -10.64 6.16
C LEU A 62 -15.58 -10.34 5.58
N PHE A 63 -15.48 -9.20 4.92
CA PHE A 63 -14.26 -8.73 4.26
C PHE A 63 -13.97 -7.29 4.67
N TRP A 64 -12.69 -6.93 4.72
CA TRP A 64 -12.28 -5.56 4.96
C TRP A 64 -12.42 -4.72 3.69
N GLN A 65 -13.13 -3.60 3.78
CA GLN A 65 -13.32 -2.65 2.69
C GLN A 65 -12.90 -1.24 3.13
N ALA A 66 -12.04 -0.59 2.35
CA ALA A 66 -11.74 0.83 2.49
C ALA A 66 -12.90 1.67 1.95
N ASP A 67 -13.07 2.89 2.47
CA ASP A 67 -14.14 3.78 2.03
C ASP A 67 -14.05 4.07 0.51
N GLY A 68 -15.16 3.87 -0.21
CA GLY A 68 -15.22 3.92 -1.67
C GLY A 68 -14.37 2.89 -2.43
N GLY A 69 -13.63 2.04 -1.71
CA GLY A 69 -12.70 1.05 -2.26
C GLY A 69 -13.38 -0.29 -2.58
N ARG A 70 -12.65 -1.18 -3.26
CA ARG A 70 -13.09 -2.57 -3.43
C ARG A 70 -12.85 -3.34 -2.14
N PRO A 71 -13.74 -4.28 -1.75
CA PRO A 71 -13.46 -5.21 -0.69
C PRO A 71 -12.19 -6.00 -0.98
N THR A 72 -11.38 -6.21 0.05
CA THR A 72 -10.09 -6.87 -0.07
C THR A 72 -10.18 -8.31 0.43
N MET A 73 -9.66 -8.58 1.62
CA MET A 73 -9.56 -9.90 2.23
C MET A 73 -10.20 -9.90 3.62
N GLY A 74 -10.61 -11.08 4.10
CA GLY A 74 -11.18 -11.25 5.44
C GLY A 74 -10.17 -11.21 6.58
N LEU A 75 -8.87 -11.26 6.28
CA LEU A 75 -7.78 -11.16 7.27
C LEU A 75 -6.85 -10.02 6.88
N LEU A 76 -6.67 -9.06 7.77
CA LEU A 76 -5.63 -8.04 7.66
C LEU A 76 -4.58 -8.23 8.77
N HIS A 77 -3.32 -7.94 8.48
CA HIS A 77 -2.25 -8.02 9.45
C HIS A 77 -1.19 -6.96 9.19
N GLY A 78 -0.45 -6.62 10.24
CA GLY A 78 0.70 -5.73 10.20
C GLY A 78 1.52 -5.84 11.49
N PRO A 79 2.54 -5.00 11.66
CA PRO A 79 3.31 -4.96 12.89
C PRO A 79 2.38 -4.73 14.10
N GLY A 80 2.36 -5.69 15.03
CA GLY A 80 1.58 -5.58 16.27
C GLY A 80 0.09 -5.91 16.17
N PHE A 81 -0.45 -6.32 15.01
CA PHE A 81 -1.87 -6.70 14.92
C PHE A 81 -2.19 -7.77 13.88
N LYS A 82 -3.28 -8.49 14.14
CA LYS A 82 -4.02 -9.33 13.19
C LYS A 82 -5.50 -9.06 13.41
N ALA A 83 -6.25 -8.89 12.32
CA ALA A 83 -7.67 -8.57 12.37
C ALA A 83 -8.42 -9.45 11.37
N ILE A 84 -9.24 -10.37 11.90
CA ILE A 84 -10.10 -11.26 11.11
C ILE A 84 -11.50 -10.64 11.11
N ALA A 85 -11.98 -10.23 9.94
CA ALA A 85 -13.29 -9.59 9.78
C ALA A 85 -14.43 -10.53 10.18
N GLY A 86 -14.31 -11.82 9.90
CA GLY A 86 -15.34 -12.83 10.21
C GLY A 86 -15.57 -13.06 11.71
N ASP A 87 -14.61 -12.68 12.56
CA ASP A 87 -14.72 -12.80 14.02
C ASP A 87 -15.43 -11.58 14.65
N LEU A 88 -15.76 -10.57 13.84
CA LEU A 88 -16.31 -9.29 14.27
C LEU A 88 -17.71 -9.07 13.68
N PRO A 89 -18.55 -8.24 14.33
CA PRO A 89 -19.83 -7.83 13.75
C PRO A 89 -19.65 -7.07 12.43
N GLU A 90 -20.60 -7.25 11.50
CA GLU A 90 -20.69 -6.42 10.29
C GLU A 90 -20.78 -4.94 10.66
N GLY A 91 -20.10 -4.08 9.90
CA GLY A 91 -19.98 -2.65 10.18
C GLY A 91 -18.84 -2.28 11.16
N THR A 92 -18.12 -3.26 11.71
CA THR A 92 -16.94 -2.98 12.56
C THR A 92 -15.90 -2.20 11.77
N ARG A 93 -15.38 -1.14 12.38
CA ARG A 93 -14.30 -0.30 11.80
C ARG A 93 -12.95 -0.72 12.37
N LEU A 94 -12.05 -1.12 11.50
CA LEU A 94 -10.63 -1.28 11.78
C LEU A 94 -9.90 0.00 11.38
N ILE A 95 -9.29 0.66 12.35
CA ILE A 95 -8.51 1.89 12.15
C ILE A 95 -7.05 1.53 12.42
N VAL A 96 -6.21 1.66 11.39
CA VAL A 96 -4.77 1.42 11.50
C VAL A 96 -4.05 2.73 11.33
N THR A 97 -3.33 3.16 12.35
CA THR A 97 -2.53 4.38 12.34
C THR A 97 -1.06 4.02 12.41
N ALA A 98 -0.28 4.54 11.47
CA ALA A 98 1.17 4.52 11.51
C ALA A 98 1.66 5.95 11.77
N ARG A 99 2.51 6.10 12.78
CA ARG A 99 3.09 7.38 13.19
C ARG A 99 4.58 7.20 13.39
N ILE A 100 5.35 8.16 12.90
CA ILE A 100 6.78 8.29 13.19
C ILE A 100 7.02 9.45 14.15
N GLU A 101 7.89 9.23 15.11
CA GLU A 101 8.40 10.27 16.01
C GLU A 101 9.82 10.61 15.57
N LEU A 102 10.06 11.89 15.29
CA LEU A 102 11.38 12.36 14.90
C LEU A 102 12.20 12.64 16.17
N PRO A 103 13.52 12.39 16.15
CA PRO A 103 14.38 12.78 17.25
C PRO A 103 14.37 14.30 17.44
N GLU A 104 14.49 14.75 18.68
CA GLU A 104 14.69 16.18 18.95
C GLU A 104 15.98 16.67 18.27
N PRO A 105 16.00 17.88 17.69
CA PRO A 105 17.20 18.43 17.10
C PRO A 105 18.27 18.57 18.18
N ASN A 106 19.40 17.88 17.99
CA ASN A 106 20.53 17.94 18.90
C ASN A 106 21.00 19.41 19.01
N PRO A 107 21.14 19.99 20.22
CA PRO A 107 21.46 21.42 20.39
C PRO A 107 22.84 21.83 19.87
N THR A 108 23.69 20.86 19.49
CA THR A 108 25.09 21.09 19.09
C THR A 108 25.30 21.30 17.60
N GLY A 109 24.27 21.24 16.76
CA GLY A 109 24.37 21.64 15.34
C GLY A 109 25.15 20.69 14.43
N GLU A 110 25.49 19.48 14.87
CA GLU A 110 25.95 18.42 13.97
C GLU A 110 24.75 17.58 13.51
N GLN A 111 24.35 17.77 12.26
CA GLN A 111 23.44 16.85 11.58
C GLN A 111 24.17 15.51 11.32
N PRO A 112 23.48 14.36 11.45
CA PRO A 112 24.03 13.05 11.09
C PRO A 112 24.26 12.91 9.58
#